data_AF-A0A0B6YBA2-F1
#
_entry.id   AF-A0A0B6YBA2-F1
#
_cell.length_a   1.000
_cell.length_b   1.000
_cell.length_c   1.000
_cell.angle_alpha   90.00
_cell.angle_beta   90.00
_cell.angle_gamma   90.00
#
_symmetry.space_group_name_H-M   'P 1'
#
loop_
_entity.id
_entity.type
_entity.pdbx_description
1 polymer ?
#
loop_
_entity_poly.entity_id
_entity_poly.type
_entity_poly.pdbx_seq_one_letter_code
_entity_poly.pdbx_strand_id
1 'polypeptide(L)'
;TNVYVEGQVILFRNKEQDYEVRAFLRRCTDYTDFAACVCAVAVRSKDDVIVVDKCGAGRGEAKVFRPMTITAYINGELTLNTNIIR
;
A
#
# COMPACT_ATOMS: atom_id res chain seq x y z
N THR A 1 -17.10 -6.01 0.36
CA THR A 1 -16.19 -5.60 1.45
C THR A 1 -16.51 -4.18 1.84
N ASN A 2 -16.74 -3.91 3.11
CA ASN A 2 -16.98 -2.56 3.62
C ASN A 2 -15.62 -1.81 3.64
N VAL A 3 -15.48 -0.76 2.83
CA VAL A 3 -14.24 0.05 2.67
C VAL A 3 -14.13 1.20 3.68
N TYR A 4 -14.94 1.18 4.74
CA TYR A 4 -15.00 2.24 5.75
C TYR A 4 -14.05 2.00 6.93
N VAL A 5 -13.40 0.82 6.97
CA VAL A 5 -12.57 0.38 8.10
C VAL A 5 -11.10 0.69 7.81
N GLU A 6 -10.45 1.39 8.73
CA GLU A 6 -9.00 1.59 8.69
C GLU A 6 -8.27 0.25 8.80
N GLY A 7 -7.14 0.15 8.11
CA GLY A 7 -6.25 -1.00 8.21
C GLY A 7 -5.82 -1.52 6.86
N GLN A 8 -5.43 -2.78 6.86
CA GLN A 8 -4.85 -3.43 5.70
C GLN A 8 -5.86 -4.35 5.02
N VAL A 9 -5.97 -4.22 3.71
CA VAL A 9 -6.79 -5.10 2.89
C VAL A 9 -5.96 -5.65 1.73
N ILE A 10 -6.20 -6.91 1.38
CA ILE A 10 -5.65 -7.51 0.16
C ILE A 10 -6.58 -7.12 -0.98
N LEU A 11 -6.11 -6.28 -1.90
CA LEU A 11 -6.85 -5.90 -3.09
C LEU A 11 -6.84 -7.03 -4.13
N PHE A 12 -5.68 -7.67 -4.26
CA PHE A 12 -5.47 -8.72 -5.24
C PHE A 12 -4.45 -9.72 -4.71
N ARG A 13 -4.68 -11.01 -4.95
CA ARG A 13 -3.71 -12.06 -4.68
C ARG A 13 -3.81 -13.13 -5.74
N ASN A 14 -2.66 -13.55 -6.26
CA ASN A 14 -2.56 -14.72 -7.10
C ASN A 14 -1.46 -15.63 -6.56
N LYS A 15 -1.84 -16.87 -6.30
CA LYS A 15 -0.99 -17.87 -5.65
C LYS A 15 -0.06 -18.58 -6.64
N GLU A 16 -0.41 -18.61 -7.92
CA GLU A 16 0.36 -19.31 -8.94
C GLU A 16 1.65 -18.54 -9.26
N GLN A 17 1.55 -17.24 -9.49
CA GLN A 17 2.70 -16.37 -9.70
C GLN A 17 3.28 -15.77 -8.39
N ASP A 18 2.72 -16.14 -7.22
CA ASP A 18 3.07 -15.62 -5.89
C ASP A 18 3.19 -14.09 -5.82
N TYR A 19 2.15 -13.40 -6.26
CA TYR A 19 2.06 -11.94 -6.15
C TYR A 19 0.81 -11.47 -5.41
N GLU A 20 0.96 -10.35 -4.73
CA GLU A 20 -0.08 -9.80 -3.87
C GLU A 20 -0.04 -8.29 -3.83
N VAL A 21 -1.21 -7.65 -3.95
CA VAL A 21 -1.38 -6.21 -3.80
C VAL A 21 -2.19 -5.95 -2.54
N ARG A 22 -1.60 -5.18 -1.63
CA ARG A 22 -2.21 -4.74 -0.37
C ARG A 22 -2.45 -3.24 -0.42
N ALA A 23 -3.64 -2.81 -0.02
CA ALA A 23 -3.91 -1.41 0.27
C ALA A 23 -3.93 -1.18 1.77
N PHE A 24 -3.44 0.00 2.16
CA PHE A 24 -3.51 0.51 3.52
C PHE A 24 -4.50 1.66 3.54
N LEU A 25 -5.63 1.41 4.17
CA LEU A 25 -6.75 2.33 4.29
C LEU A 25 -6.64 3.13 5.59
N ARG A 26 -6.89 4.43 5.52
CA ARG A 26 -7.02 5.31 6.68
C ARG A 26 -8.25 6.19 6.53
N ARG A 27 -8.77 6.71 7.63
CA ARG A 27 -9.81 7.74 7.55
C ARG A 27 -9.34 8.89 6.68
N CYS A 28 -10.22 9.35 5.79
CA CYS A 28 -9.98 10.55 4.99
C CYS A 28 -9.93 11.80 5.90
N THR A 29 -9.47 12.91 5.33
CA THR A 29 -9.14 14.15 6.04
C THR A 29 -10.36 14.89 6.61
N ASP A 30 -11.56 14.57 6.15
CA ASP A 30 -12.81 15.17 6.60
C ASP A 30 -13.50 14.30 7.66
N TYR A 31 -13.61 14.87 8.86
CA TYR A 31 -14.27 14.25 10.01
C TYR A 31 -15.76 13.94 9.81
N THR A 32 -16.36 14.44 8.71
CA THR A 32 -17.76 14.24 8.34
C THR A 32 -17.99 12.99 7.51
N ASP A 33 -16.95 12.45 6.87
CA ASP A 33 -17.11 11.32 5.96
C ASP A 33 -16.74 10.00 6.63
N PHE A 34 -17.70 9.09 6.63
CA PHE A 34 -17.46 7.68 6.85
C PHE A 34 -16.73 7.14 5.62
N ALA A 35 -15.48 7.50 5.37
CA ALA A 35 -14.75 7.01 4.20
C ALA A 35 -13.30 6.67 4.58
N ALA A 36 -12.79 5.58 4.01
CA ALA A 36 -11.37 5.27 4.10
C ALA A 36 -10.69 5.54 2.76
N CYS A 37 -9.61 6.31 2.82
CA CYS A 37 -8.76 6.67 1.70
C CYS A 37 -7.62 5.63 1.58
N VAL A 38 -7.31 5.23 0.34
CA VAL A 38 -6.09 4.45 0.06
C VAL A 38 -4.90 5.38 0.27
N CYS A 39 -4.12 5.06 1.28
CA CYS A 39 -3.06 5.91 1.79
C CYS A 39 -1.66 5.38 1.42
N ALA A 40 -1.55 4.05 1.34
CA ALA A 40 -0.39 3.38 0.79
C ALA A 40 -0.82 2.10 0.06
N VAL A 41 0.03 1.63 -0.85
CA VAL A 41 -0.09 0.35 -1.54
C VAL A 41 1.23 -0.40 -1.41
N ALA A 42 1.17 -1.69 -1.08
CA ALA A 42 2.32 -2.58 -1.16
C ALA A 42 2.05 -3.68 -2.18
N VAL A 43 3.00 -3.86 -3.10
CA VAL A 43 3.02 -4.94 -4.07
C VAL A 43 4.12 -5.90 -3.64
N ARG A 44 3.74 -7.13 -3.28
CA ARG A 44 4.66 -8.23 -3.05
C ARG A 44 4.77 -9.05 -4.33
N SER A 45 6.00 -9.26 -4.81
CA SER A 45 6.34 -10.17 -5.89
C SER A 45 7.32 -11.19 -5.31
N LYS A 46 6.86 -12.41 -5.04
CA LYS A 46 7.60 -13.42 -4.26
C LYS A 46 8.12 -12.87 -2.92
N ASP A 47 9.43 -12.68 -2.79
CA ASP A 47 10.13 -12.22 -1.59
C ASP A 47 10.46 -10.71 -1.62
N ASP A 48 10.20 -10.02 -2.73
CA ASP A 48 10.36 -8.58 -2.84
C ASP A 48 9.07 -7.83 -2.53
N VAL A 49 9.20 -6.64 -1.96
CA VAL A 49 8.07 -5.76 -1.63
C VAL A 49 8.33 -4.34 -2.12
N ILE A 50 7.43 -3.83 -2.96
CA ILE A 50 7.45 -2.43 -3.41
C ILE A 50 6.32 -1.69 -2.72
N VAL A 51 6.65 -0.61 -2.02
CA VAL A 51 5.70 0.20 -1.25
C VAL A 51 5.62 1.59 -1.86
N VAL A 52 4.40 2.00 -2.20
CA VAL A 52 4.04 3.38 -2.56
C VAL A 52 3.29 3.98 -1.39
N ASP A 53 3.87 4.95 -0.70
CA ASP A 53 3.34 5.50 0.55
C ASP A 53 3.24 7.03 0.51
N LYS A 54 2.07 7.55 0.89
CA LYS A 54 1.79 8.99 1.03
C LYS A 54 1.62 9.44 2.48
N CYS A 55 1.39 8.54 3.44
CA CYS A 55 1.03 8.94 4.81
C CYS A 55 1.94 8.40 5.93
N GLY A 56 2.95 7.58 5.64
CA GLY A 56 3.87 7.02 6.64
C GLY A 56 3.21 5.91 7.46
N ALA A 57 3.74 5.62 8.67
CA ALA A 57 3.10 4.73 9.64
C ALA A 57 2.16 5.50 10.61
N GLY A 58 1.02 4.90 11.00
CA GLY A 58 0.03 5.54 11.89
C GLY A 58 -1.43 5.18 11.58
N ARG A 59 -2.34 5.76 12.36
CA ARG A 59 -3.81 5.75 12.16
C ARG A 59 -4.32 7.16 11.89
N GLY A 60 -5.47 7.27 11.22
CA GLY A 60 -6.06 8.57 10.86
C GLY A 60 -5.27 9.37 9.84
N GLU A 61 -5.69 10.62 9.65
CA GLU A 61 -5.07 11.55 8.69
C GLU A 61 -3.59 11.83 8.99
N ALA A 62 -2.80 12.00 7.93
CA ALA A 62 -1.44 12.53 8.05
C ALA A 62 -1.49 14.00 8.49
N LYS A 63 -1.13 14.27 9.74
CA LYS A 63 -1.11 15.63 10.33
C LYS A 63 -0.13 16.62 9.68
N VAL A 64 0.70 16.16 8.76
CA VAL A 64 1.75 16.96 8.10
C VAL A 64 1.80 16.55 6.63
N PHE A 65 2.03 17.52 5.74
CA PHE A 65 2.31 17.22 4.34
C PHE A 65 3.51 16.28 4.23
N ARG A 66 3.33 15.17 3.51
CA ARG A 66 4.37 14.19 3.21
C ARG A 66 4.43 13.98 1.70
N PRO A 67 5.60 14.02 1.05
CA PRO A 67 5.70 13.64 -0.36
C PRO A 67 5.33 12.15 -0.52
N MET A 68 4.83 11.77 -1.68
CA MET A 68 4.69 10.35 -2.03
C MET A 68 6.07 9.74 -2.19
N THR A 69 6.28 8.59 -1.57
CA THR A 69 7.54 7.85 -1.63
C THR A 69 7.32 6.49 -2.27
N ILE A 70 8.32 6.02 -3.01
CA ILE A 70 8.36 4.67 -3.58
C ILE A 70 9.59 4.00 -2.99
N THR A 71 9.40 2.92 -2.23
CA THR A 71 10.47 2.17 -1.58
C THR A 71 10.40 0.72 -2.02
N ALA A 72 11.52 0.16 -2.46
CA ALA A 72 11.63 -1.25 -2.80
C ALA A 72 12.48 -1.97 -1.74
N TYR A 73 11.92 -3.02 -1.15
CA TYR A 73 12.62 -3.96 -0.28
C TYR A 73 12.93 -5.20 -1.12
N ILE A 74 14.20 -5.35 -1.49
CA ILE A 74 14.66 -6.39 -2.42
C ILE A 74 15.48 -7.42 -1.64
N ASN A 75 15.20 -8.71 -1.83
CA ASN A 75 15.95 -9.81 -1.22
C ASN A 75 17.00 -10.36 -2.20
N GLY A 76 18.12 -9.65 -2.31
CA GLY A 76 19.18 -9.99 -3.28
C GLY A 76 18.94 -9.30 -4.63
N GLU A 77 18.45 -10.04 -5.63
CA GLU A 77 18.11 -9.51 -6.94
C GLU A 77 16.60 -9.35 -7.12
N LEU A 78 16.17 -8.37 -7.93
CA LEU A 78 14.75 -8.15 -8.20
C LEU A 78 14.14 -9.39 -8.86
N THR A 79 13.04 -9.88 -8.29
CA THR A 79 12.29 -11.04 -8.74
C THR A 79 12.04 -10.99 -10.24
N LEU A 80 12.46 -12.05 -10.94
CA LEU A 80 12.31 -12.18 -12.39
C LEU A 80 10.90 -11.81 -12.86
N ASN A 81 10.82 -11.09 -13.97
CA ASN A 81 9.60 -10.52 -14.55
C ASN A 81 8.94 -9.39 -13.73
N THR A 82 9.62 -8.87 -12.72
CA THR A 82 9.21 -7.65 -12.02
C THR A 82 9.91 -6.44 -12.63
N ASN A 83 9.15 -5.39 -12.95
CA ASN A 83 9.69 -4.11 -13.42
C ASN A 83 9.08 -2.97 -12.62
N ILE A 84 9.92 -2.01 -12.19
CA ILE A 84 9.48 -0.79 -11.50
C ILE A 84 9.60 0.36 -12.51
N ILE A 85 8.45 0.91 -12.94
CA ILE A 85 8.37 1.99 -13.91
C ILE A 85 7.86 3.23 -13.19
N ARG A 86 8.54 4.38 -13.37
CA ARG A 86 8.23 5.65 -12.72
C ARG A 86 7.71 6.68 -13.71
#